data_AF-A0AAW9HDE1-F1
#
_entry.id   AF-A0AAW9HDE1-F1
#
_cell.length_a   1.000
_cell.length_b   1.000
_cell.length_c   1.000
_cell.angle_alpha   90.00
_cell.angle_beta   90.00
_cell.angle_gamma   90.00
#
_symmetry.space_group_name_H-M   'P 1'
#
loop_
_entity.id
_entity.type
_entity.pdbx_description
1 polymer ?
#
loop_
_entity_poly.entity_id
_entity_poly.type
_entity_poly.pdbx_seq_one_letter_code
_entity_poly.pdbx_strand_id
1 'polypeptide(L)'
;MHKLKFVIPMVLILAGCGDEPENSVQPEPKQAPPPTFSITTDDTDINRLLPAIRHLLPGLDKYSEQFQEKVIEHNRFLTIKFHIPDNATIPAEYLATGHNCFIEINKEGTAIKVPKSACKSVVLNRVVQDLDSDYWFYLNADQLTYTPYDFTKLNNKERVDIGVTYLKKMWDIVQEVKQKTDWQPDDFPNYGRLFRQLENEGKQFVMEGDMFPAYGSCRTAGANAQSWWSEQISSLKDLSSNDPQKVGSAVKQIKRQYDLYNENAARCSKEIRQAPPVKQKTEMLPPTSDNKPPRPGCLKVFKADNTTEWSCPIK
;
A
#
# COMPACT_ATOMS: atom_id res chain seq x y z
N MET A 1 -41.02 -60.61 42.02
CA MET A 1 -41.54 -61.09 40.73
C MET A 1 -42.51 -60.05 40.17
N HIS A 2 -42.18 -59.46 39.00
CA HIS A 2 -43.06 -59.00 37.91
C HIS A 2 -44.33 -58.15 38.23
N LYS A 3 -44.62 -56.99 37.62
CA LYS A 3 -44.34 -56.52 36.25
C LYS A 3 -44.32 -54.98 36.10
N LEU A 4 -43.57 -54.60 35.06
CA LEU A 4 -43.39 -53.33 34.36
C LEU A 4 -44.68 -52.78 33.69
N LYS A 5 -44.80 -51.45 33.52
CA LYS A 5 -45.05 -50.76 32.23
C LYS A 5 -45.01 -49.20 32.32
N PHE A 6 -44.06 -48.62 31.57
CA PHE A 6 -43.98 -47.36 30.75
C PHE A 6 -45.13 -46.31 30.80
N VAL A 7 -45.00 -44.99 30.52
CA VAL A 7 -43.95 -43.95 30.31
C VAL A 7 -44.68 -42.57 30.16
N ILE A 8 -44.17 -41.48 30.80
CA ILE A 8 -44.01 -40.02 30.43
C ILE A 8 -45.17 -39.27 29.68
N PRO A 9 -45.61 -38.04 30.08
CA PRO A 9 -44.91 -36.78 29.71
C PRO A 9 -44.72 -35.69 30.79
N MET A 10 -43.63 -34.96 30.55
CA MET A 10 -43.06 -33.77 31.18
C MET A 10 -43.80 -32.50 30.73
N VAL A 11 -44.10 -31.57 31.65
CA VAL A 11 -44.54 -30.19 31.35
C VAL A 11 -43.72 -29.20 32.18
N LEU A 12 -43.14 -28.23 31.47
CA LEU A 12 -42.36 -27.10 31.99
C LEU A 12 -43.18 -26.22 32.94
N ILE A 13 -42.56 -25.76 34.03
CA ILE A 13 -43.04 -24.64 34.83
C ILE A 13 -42.13 -23.44 34.54
N LEU A 14 -42.67 -22.46 33.81
CA LEU A 14 -42.18 -21.08 33.79
C LEU A 14 -43.21 -20.24 34.54
N ALA A 15 -42.84 -19.75 35.71
CA ALA A 15 -43.57 -18.71 36.45
C ALA A 15 -42.59 -17.55 36.68
N GLY A 16 -43.02 -16.33 36.35
CA GLY A 16 -42.19 -15.12 36.32
C GLY A 16 -42.44 -14.12 37.47
N CYS A 17 -42.20 -12.85 37.11
CA CYS A 17 -42.44 -11.57 37.81
C CYS A 17 -41.33 -11.02 38.73
N GLY A 18 -40.95 -9.76 38.46
CA GLY A 18 -40.40 -8.84 39.47
C GLY A 18 -39.44 -7.78 38.90
N ASP A 19 -39.95 -6.60 38.55
CA ASP A 19 -39.18 -5.39 38.23
C ASP A 19 -38.46 -4.83 39.49
N GLU A 20 -37.17 -4.51 39.40
CA GLU A 20 -36.45 -3.55 40.27
C GLU A 20 -35.26 -2.91 39.49
N PRO A 21 -34.82 -1.70 39.88
CA PRO A 21 -34.47 -0.63 38.95
C PRO A 21 -33.09 -0.74 38.28
N GLU A 22 -33.09 -0.57 36.96
CA GLU A 22 -31.91 -0.19 36.18
C GLU A 22 -31.39 1.17 36.66
N ASN A 23 -30.25 1.18 37.35
CA ASN A 23 -29.06 1.99 37.02
C ASN A 23 -28.13 2.09 38.24
N SER A 24 -27.31 1.05 38.41
CA SER A 24 -26.01 1.20 39.03
C SER A 24 -24.98 0.53 38.13
N VAL A 25 -24.73 1.14 36.97
CA VAL A 25 -23.53 0.85 36.19
C VAL A 25 -22.36 1.38 37.01
N GLN A 26 -21.73 0.48 37.78
CA GLN A 26 -20.37 0.71 38.24
C GLN A 26 -19.53 1.00 36.99
N PRO A 27 -18.72 2.09 36.96
CA PRO A 27 -17.78 2.28 35.88
C PRO A 27 -16.88 1.06 35.82
N GLU A 28 -16.93 0.31 34.71
CA GLU A 28 -15.90 -0.67 34.42
C GLU A 28 -14.54 0.03 34.58
N PRO A 29 -13.56 -0.58 35.26
CA PRO A 29 -12.22 -0.03 35.35
C PRO A 29 -11.77 0.29 33.93
N LYS A 30 -11.37 1.55 33.67
CA LYS A 30 -10.77 1.94 32.40
C LYS A 30 -9.63 0.97 32.12
N GLN A 31 -9.88 0.03 31.21
CA GLN A 31 -8.90 -0.93 30.79
C GLN A 31 -7.69 -0.13 30.28
N ALA A 32 -6.52 -0.38 30.86
CA ALA A 32 -5.30 0.29 30.44
C ALA A 32 -5.16 0.12 28.92
N PRO A 33 -4.70 1.16 28.19
CA PRO A 33 -4.49 1.03 26.76
C PRO A 33 -3.60 -0.18 26.48
N PRO A 34 -3.89 -0.94 25.39
CA PRO A 34 -3.13 -2.14 25.09
C PRO A 34 -1.64 -1.81 25.00
N PRO A 35 -0.78 -2.73 25.48
CA PRO A 35 0.65 -2.51 25.52
C PRO A 35 1.18 -2.27 24.11
N THR A 36 2.10 -1.32 23.99
CA THR A 36 2.61 -0.82 22.71
C THR A 36 4.11 -1.08 22.65
N PHE A 37 4.56 -1.74 21.60
CA PHE A 37 5.98 -1.88 21.34
C PHE A 37 6.60 -0.51 21.04
N SER A 38 7.56 -0.12 21.86
CA SER A 38 8.37 1.07 21.68
C SER A 38 9.85 0.76 21.82
N ILE A 39 10.66 1.51 21.07
CA ILE A 39 12.11 1.54 21.19
C ILE A 39 12.55 2.99 21.12
N THR A 40 13.40 3.40 22.07
CA THR A 40 13.92 4.77 22.10
C THR A 40 15.08 4.87 21.12
N THR A 41 14.95 5.72 20.10
CA THR A 41 15.99 5.94 19.09
C THR A 41 15.81 7.29 18.40
N ASP A 42 16.91 7.88 17.94
CA ASP A 42 16.96 9.05 17.06
C ASP A 42 16.97 8.66 15.57
N ASP A 43 17.00 7.36 15.24
CA ASP A 43 16.97 6.89 13.86
C ASP A 43 15.63 7.27 13.19
N THR A 44 15.72 8.11 12.16
CA THR A 44 14.55 8.66 11.47
C THR A 44 13.77 7.59 10.71
N ASP A 45 14.44 6.57 10.18
CA ASP A 45 13.78 5.50 9.43
C ASP A 45 13.04 4.56 10.37
N ILE A 46 13.61 4.22 11.52
CA ILE A 46 12.89 3.45 12.56
C ILE A 46 11.66 4.22 13.03
N ASN A 47 11.83 5.50 13.39
CA ASN A 47 10.71 6.31 13.86
C ASN A 47 9.58 6.42 12.83
N ARG A 48 9.93 6.48 11.54
CA ARG A 48 8.97 6.51 10.43
C ARG A 48 8.30 5.16 10.18
N LEU A 49 9.05 4.05 10.20
CA LEU A 49 8.57 2.73 9.78
C LEU A 49 7.93 1.92 10.91
N LEU A 50 8.27 2.18 12.17
CA LEU A 50 7.83 1.40 13.32
C LEU A 50 6.30 1.23 13.40
N PRO A 51 5.45 2.25 13.13
CA PRO A 51 4.01 2.07 13.11
C PRO A 51 3.55 1.02 12.08
N ALA A 52 4.11 1.05 10.86
CA ALA A 52 3.79 0.09 9.80
C ALA A 52 4.27 -1.32 10.16
N ILE A 53 5.46 -1.43 10.76
CA ILE A 53 6.02 -2.70 11.22
C ILE A 53 5.12 -3.33 12.31
N ARG A 54 4.69 -2.54 13.30
CA ARG A 54 3.78 -3.00 14.36
C ARG A 54 2.43 -3.45 13.83
N HIS A 55 1.89 -2.74 12.83
CA HIS A 55 0.65 -3.13 12.19
C HIS A 55 0.77 -4.47 11.45
N LEU A 56 1.89 -4.70 10.78
CA LEU A 56 2.18 -5.96 10.09
C LEU A 56 2.48 -7.12 11.07
N LEU A 57 3.10 -6.80 12.20
CA LEU A 57 3.59 -7.75 13.20
C LEU A 57 2.87 -7.56 14.54
N PRO A 58 1.61 -8.02 14.66
CA PRO A 58 0.76 -7.74 15.83
C PRO A 58 1.29 -8.32 17.14
N GLY A 59 2.14 -9.35 17.07
CA GLY A 59 2.80 -9.92 18.22
C GLY A 59 3.80 -8.98 18.89
N LEU A 60 4.30 -7.96 18.18
CA LEU A 60 5.17 -6.95 18.78
C LEU A 60 4.48 -6.23 19.92
N ASP A 61 3.26 -5.74 19.69
CA ASP A 61 2.49 -5.03 20.71
C ASP A 61 2.03 -5.99 21.81
N LYS A 62 1.49 -7.16 21.41
CA LYS A 62 0.96 -8.17 22.34
C LYS A 62 1.97 -8.63 23.40
N TYR A 63 3.22 -8.83 23.01
CA TYR A 63 4.28 -9.34 23.89
C TYR A 63 5.31 -8.26 24.27
N SER A 64 5.01 -6.98 23.97
CA SER A 64 5.97 -5.87 24.06
C SER A 64 6.64 -5.70 25.43
N GLU A 65 5.91 -5.94 26.51
CA GLU A 65 6.40 -5.81 27.90
C GLU A 65 7.38 -6.91 28.29
N GLN A 66 7.38 -8.05 27.58
CA GLN A 66 8.23 -9.21 27.88
C GLN A 66 9.58 -9.14 27.14
N PHE A 67 9.71 -8.26 26.16
CA PHE A 67 10.94 -8.09 25.40
C PHE A 67 11.95 -7.24 26.16
N GLN A 68 13.18 -7.72 26.23
CA GLN A 68 14.31 -7.07 26.88
C GLN A 68 15.34 -6.61 25.84
N GLU A 69 16.32 -5.81 26.27
CA GLU A 69 17.49 -5.45 25.44
C GLU A 69 17.13 -4.92 24.04
N LYS A 70 16.09 -4.10 23.96
CA LYS A 70 15.62 -3.50 22.71
C LYS A 70 16.65 -2.51 22.19
N VAL A 71 17.28 -2.79 21.06
CA VAL A 71 18.32 -1.95 20.45
C VAL A 71 18.17 -1.87 18.93
N ILE A 72 18.71 -0.80 18.36
CA ILE A 72 18.84 -0.63 16.90
C ILE A 72 20.28 -0.96 16.51
N GLU A 73 20.44 -1.78 15.48
CA GLU A 73 21.74 -2.14 14.91
C GLU A 73 21.80 -1.75 13.42
N HIS A 74 22.89 -1.11 13.02
CA HIS A 74 23.21 -0.76 11.63
C HIS A 74 24.31 -1.68 11.10
N ASN A 75 23.95 -2.94 10.86
CA ASN A 75 24.86 -3.93 10.29
C ASN A 75 24.66 -3.98 8.76
N ARG A 76 24.46 -5.17 8.20
CA ARG A 76 24.11 -5.34 6.77
C ARG A 76 22.77 -4.68 6.41
N PHE A 77 21.85 -4.64 7.38
CA PHE A 77 20.54 -4.01 7.28
C PHE A 77 20.30 -3.18 8.55
N LEU A 78 19.41 -2.18 8.42
CA LEU A 78 18.81 -1.52 9.58
C LEU A 78 17.96 -2.55 10.34
N THR A 79 18.29 -2.80 11.61
CA THR A 79 17.75 -3.95 12.36
C THR A 79 17.23 -3.53 13.72
N ILE A 80 16.01 -3.95 14.04
CA ILE A 80 15.47 -3.91 15.41
C ILE A 80 15.80 -5.24 16.09
N LYS A 81 16.56 -5.19 17.17
CA LYS A 81 16.90 -6.37 17.98
C LYS A 81 16.24 -6.30 19.34
N PHE A 82 15.78 -7.44 19.83
CA PHE A 82 15.29 -7.59 21.19
C PHE A 82 15.50 -9.02 21.67
N HIS A 83 15.58 -9.19 22.98
CA HIS A 83 15.72 -10.46 23.66
C HIS A 83 14.38 -10.94 24.23
N ILE A 84 14.10 -12.24 24.11
CA ILE A 84 13.00 -12.90 24.82
C ILE A 84 13.62 -13.70 25.98
N PRO A 85 13.37 -13.32 27.24
CA PRO A 85 13.95 -14.03 28.38
C PRO A 85 13.34 -15.42 28.56
N ASP A 86 14.04 -16.30 29.28
CA ASP A 86 13.61 -17.69 29.51
C ASP A 86 12.29 -17.79 30.29
N ASN A 87 11.97 -16.78 31.10
CA ASN A 87 10.75 -16.70 31.90
C ASN A 87 9.58 -15.98 31.19
N ALA A 88 9.69 -15.69 29.90
CA ALA A 88 8.61 -15.08 29.13
C ALA A 88 7.38 -16.00 29.09
N THR A 89 6.18 -15.44 29.25
CA THR A 89 4.89 -16.15 29.16
C THR A 89 4.38 -16.20 27.71
N ILE A 90 5.29 -16.32 26.75
CA ILE A 90 4.98 -16.50 25.33
C ILE A 90 4.58 -17.96 25.11
N PRO A 91 3.62 -18.26 24.21
CA PRO A 91 3.19 -19.64 23.94
C PRO A 91 4.38 -20.57 23.66
N ALA A 92 4.44 -21.70 24.38
CA ALA A 92 5.58 -22.62 24.34
C ALA A 92 5.78 -23.22 22.94
N GLU A 93 4.69 -23.40 22.18
CA GLU A 93 4.70 -23.85 20.79
C GLU A 93 5.41 -22.89 19.83
N TYR A 94 5.70 -21.65 20.23
CA TYR A 94 6.52 -20.72 19.44
C TYR A 94 8.02 -20.98 19.62
N LEU A 95 8.42 -21.75 20.66
CA LEU A 95 9.81 -22.12 20.94
C LEU A 95 10.76 -20.91 21.00
N ALA A 96 10.31 -19.81 21.58
CA ALA A 96 10.99 -18.50 21.46
C ALA A 96 11.69 -18.02 22.74
N THR A 97 11.53 -18.71 23.87
CA THR A 97 12.22 -18.40 25.13
C THR A 97 13.74 -18.48 24.97
N GLY A 98 14.46 -17.49 25.49
CA GLY A 98 15.92 -17.40 25.42
C GLY A 98 16.48 -16.89 24.08
N HIS A 99 15.63 -16.62 23.08
CA HIS A 99 16.08 -16.20 21.76
C HIS A 99 16.32 -14.70 21.66
N ASN A 100 17.43 -14.33 21.00
CA ASN A 100 17.62 -13.02 20.40
C ASN A 100 16.90 -12.95 19.05
N CYS A 101 15.99 -12.00 18.93
CA CYS A 101 15.15 -11.77 17.77
C CYS A 101 15.58 -10.52 17.00
N PHE A 102 15.44 -10.59 15.68
CA PHE A 102 15.88 -9.57 14.74
C PHE A 102 14.76 -9.31 13.74
N ILE A 103 14.42 -8.03 13.56
CA ILE A 103 13.57 -7.55 12.47
C ILE A 103 14.47 -6.71 11.58
N GLU A 104 14.82 -7.26 10.42
CA GLU A 104 15.67 -6.61 9.42
C GLU A 104 14.79 -5.83 8.45
N ILE A 105 15.16 -4.59 8.15
CA ILE A 105 14.46 -3.73 7.20
C ILE A 105 15.29 -3.69 5.90
N ASN A 106 14.65 -3.90 4.75
CA ASN A 106 15.35 -3.81 3.47
C ASN A 106 15.84 -2.38 3.21
N LYS A 107 16.77 -2.22 2.27
CA LYS A 107 17.38 -0.94 1.94
C LYS A 107 16.35 0.14 1.57
N GLU A 108 15.27 -0.26 0.91
CA GLU A 108 14.21 0.65 0.46
C GLU A 108 13.20 1.01 1.57
N GLY A 109 13.22 0.32 2.72
CA GLY A 109 12.25 0.52 3.80
C GLY A 109 10.83 0.11 3.42
N THR A 110 10.68 -0.83 2.50
CA THR A 110 9.39 -1.30 1.97
C THR A 110 9.02 -2.71 2.44
N ALA A 111 9.97 -3.45 3.01
CA ALA A 111 9.78 -4.80 3.49
C ALA A 111 10.62 -5.07 4.73
N ILE A 112 10.16 -6.02 5.54
CA ILE A 112 10.89 -6.51 6.70
C ILE A 112 11.10 -8.01 6.63
N LYS A 113 12.11 -8.51 7.31
CA LYS A 113 12.43 -9.93 7.43
C LYS A 113 12.67 -10.28 8.89
N VAL A 114 12.21 -11.46 9.29
CA VAL A 114 12.41 -12.01 10.64
C VAL A 114 13.05 -13.40 10.48
N PRO A 115 14.38 -13.52 10.53
CA PRO A 115 15.05 -14.75 10.08
C PRO A 115 14.73 -16.00 10.91
N LYS A 116 14.63 -15.87 12.23
CA LYS A 116 14.38 -17.02 13.12
C LYS A 116 12.88 -17.35 13.18
N SER A 117 12.51 -18.59 12.88
CA SER A 117 11.11 -19.07 12.90
C SER A 117 10.41 -18.88 14.25
N ALA A 118 11.12 -19.10 15.35
CA ALA A 118 10.61 -18.86 16.70
C ALA A 118 10.21 -17.39 16.91
N CYS A 119 11.12 -16.47 16.58
CA CYS A 119 10.86 -15.03 16.64
C CYS A 119 9.74 -14.61 15.68
N LYS A 120 9.72 -15.17 14.46
CA LYS A 120 8.69 -14.95 13.45
C LYS A 120 7.31 -15.36 13.99
N SER A 121 7.23 -16.49 14.71
CA SER A 121 6.01 -16.96 15.34
C SER A 121 5.50 -16.00 16.43
N VAL A 122 6.42 -15.48 17.24
CA VAL A 122 6.13 -14.47 18.25
C VAL A 122 5.55 -13.21 17.63
N VAL A 123 6.26 -12.60 16.68
CA VAL A 123 5.88 -11.29 16.14
C VAL A 123 4.67 -11.35 15.21
N LEU A 124 4.38 -12.49 14.59
CA LEU A 124 3.12 -12.73 13.86
C LEU A 124 1.98 -13.24 14.75
N ASN A 125 2.28 -13.59 16.00
CA ASN A 125 1.33 -14.15 16.96
C ASN A 125 0.60 -15.42 16.43
N ARG A 126 1.36 -16.34 15.82
CA ARG A 126 0.91 -17.67 15.39
C ARG A 126 2.12 -18.58 15.15
N VAL A 127 1.93 -19.89 15.18
CA VAL A 127 3.01 -20.84 14.85
C VAL A 127 3.39 -20.70 13.37
N VAL A 128 4.70 -20.60 13.08
CA VAL A 128 5.25 -20.56 11.71
C VAL A 128 6.29 -21.66 11.54
N GLN A 129 6.05 -22.57 10.59
CA GLN A 129 6.95 -23.69 10.31
C GLN A 129 7.58 -23.62 8.91
N ASP A 130 6.85 -23.14 7.90
CA ASP A 130 7.22 -23.31 6.50
C ASP A 130 7.69 -22.03 5.79
N LEU A 131 7.97 -20.95 6.55
CA LEU A 131 8.50 -19.72 5.96
C LEU A 131 10.03 -19.66 6.10
N ASP A 132 10.70 -19.55 4.96
CA ASP A 132 12.15 -19.38 4.86
C ASP A 132 12.64 -18.23 5.75
N SER A 133 13.84 -18.39 6.31
CA SER A 133 14.60 -17.32 6.96
C SER A 133 14.72 -16.06 6.11
N ASP A 134 14.81 -16.19 4.78
CA ASP A 134 14.93 -15.10 3.80
C ASP A 134 13.60 -14.54 3.29
N TYR A 135 12.48 -14.94 3.91
CA TYR A 135 11.16 -14.44 3.55
C TYR A 135 10.97 -12.97 3.92
N TRP A 136 10.74 -12.12 2.92
CA TRP A 136 10.42 -10.70 3.08
C TRP A 136 8.92 -10.48 3.18
N PHE A 137 8.48 -9.83 4.26
CA PHE A 137 7.13 -9.32 4.42
C PHE A 137 7.05 -7.87 3.96
N TYR A 138 6.34 -7.60 2.87
CA TYR A 138 6.13 -6.26 2.36
C TYR A 138 5.18 -5.47 3.26
N LEU A 139 5.49 -4.20 3.52
CA LEU A 139 4.64 -3.29 4.30
C LEU A 139 3.44 -2.81 3.46
N ASN A 140 2.38 -2.30 4.10
CA ASN A 140 1.27 -1.75 3.33
C ASN A 140 1.67 -0.41 2.71
N ALA A 141 1.37 -0.24 1.42
CA ALA A 141 1.82 0.93 0.67
C ALA A 141 1.22 2.25 1.16
N ASP A 142 0.03 2.23 1.76
CA ASP A 142 -0.61 3.40 2.38
C ASP A 142 0.06 3.83 3.71
N GLN A 143 0.87 2.95 4.30
CA GLN A 143 1.64 3.22 5.51
C GLN A 143 3.07 3.67 5.20
N LEU A 144 3.46 3.67 3.93
CA LEU A 144 4.77 4.11 3.47
C LEU A 144 4.71 5.54 2.97
N THR A 145 5.63 6.37 3.44
CA THR A 145 5.88 7.69 2.86
C THR A 145 6.79 7.52 1.64
N TYR A 146 6.24 7.69 0.45
CA TYR A 146 7.02 7.71 -0.78
C TYR A 146 7.51 9.13 -1.03
N THR A 147 8.82 9.31 -1.14
CA THR A 147 9.40 10.56 -1.65
C THR A 147 9.31 10.54 -3.18
N PRO A 148 8.52 11.41 -3.81
CA PRO A 148 8.40 11.42 -5.25
C PRO A 148 9.68 11.94 -5.91
N TYR A 149 9.93 11.49 -7.14
CA TYR A 149 11.02 12.02 -7.95
C TYR A 149 10.70 13.44 -8.40
N ASP A 150 11.58 14.40 -8.09
CA ASP A 150 11.53 15.72 -8.71
C ASP A 150 12.10 15.64 -10.14
N PHE A 151 11.28 15.17 -11.08
CA PHE A 151 11.71 15.01 -12.47
C PHE A 151 12.21 16.31 -13.09
N THR A 152 11.81 17.48 -12.59
CA THR A 152 12.26 18.78 -13.11
C THR A 152 13.77 19.00 -12.91
N LYS A 153 14.35 18.38 -11.88
CA LYS A 153 15.79 18.45 -11.57
C LYS A 153 16.62 17.38 -12.29
N LEU A 154 15.97 16.43 -12.96
CA LEU A 154 16.65 15.30 -13.60
C LEU A 154 16.84 15.55 -15.10
N ASN A 155 17.99 15.14 -15.63
CA ASN A 155 18.27 15.12 -17.06
C ASN A 155 17.59 13.93 -17.75
N ASN A 156 17.53 13.96 -19.09
CA ASN A 156 16.83 12.92 -19.86
C ASN A 156 17.35 11.50 -19.63
N LYS A 157 18.67 11.34 -19.43
CA LYS A 157 19.25 10.02 -19.16
C LYS A 157 18.81 9.49 -17.80
N GLU A 158 18.85 10.31 -16.76
CA GLU A 158 18.39 9.94 -15.42
C GLU A 158 16.91 9.54 -15.41
N ARG A 159 16.07 10.32 -16.10
CA ARG A 159 14.63 10.02 -16.23
C ARG A 159 14.39 8.66 -16.89
N VAL A 160 15.09 8.39 -18.00
CA VAL A 160 15.00 7.11 -18.71
C VAL A 160 15.52 5.97 -17.85
N ASP A 161 16.66 6.14 -17.19
CA ASP A 161 17.26 5.10 -16.34
C ASP A 161 16.33 4.74 -15.16
N ILE A 162 15.67 5.72 -14.52
CA ILE A 162 14.66 5.48 -13.48
C ILE A 162 13.46 4.70 -14.04
N GLY A 163 12.92 5.11 -15.19
CA GLY A 163 11.80 4.41 -15.83
C GLY A 163 12.12 2.97 -16.22
N VAL A 164 13.29 2.74 -16.83
CA VAL A 164 13.78 1.40 -17.18
C VAL A 164 13.97 0.54 -15.94
N THR A 165 14.52 1.11 -14.86
CA THR A 165 14.73 0.40 -13.59
C THR A 165 13.39 -0.03 -12.97
N TYR A 166 12.39 0.85 -12.97
CA TYR A 166 11.05 0.53 -12.50
C TYR A 166 10.37 -0.55 -13.34
N LEU A 167 10.42 -0.44 -14.68
CA LEU A 167 9.86 -1.45 -15.58
C LEU A 167 10.52 -2.82 -15.40
N LYS A 168 11.85 -2.84 -15.20
CA LYS A 168 12.60 -4.06 -14.92
C LYS A 168 12.18 -4.67 -13.58
N LYS A 169 12.09 -3.87 -12.51
CA LYS A 169 11.60 -4.31 -11.19
C LYS A 169 10.22 -4.96 -11.31
N MET A 170 9.28 -4.32 -12.00
CA MET A 170 7.95 -4.90 -12.23
C MET A 170 8.02 -6.23 -12.99
N TRP A 171 8.81 -6.28 -14.06
CA TRP A 171 8.96 -7.50 -14.87
C TRP A 171 9.52 -8.65 -14.03
N ASP A 172 10.61 -8.41 -13.29
CA ASP A 172 11.28 -9.41 -12.47
C ASP A 172 10.32 -9.98 -11.41
N ILE A 173 9.54 -9.12 -10.73
CA ILE A 173 8.51 -9.54 -9.76
C ILE A 173 7.41 -10.38 -10.41
N VAL A 174 6.93 -9.98 -11.60
CA VAL A 174 5.92 -10.76 -12.33
C VAL A 174 6.46 -12.13 -12.73
N GLN A 175 7.73 -12.21 -13.15
CA GLN A 175 8.36 -13.49 -13.48
C GLN A 175 8.54 -14.37 -12.24
N GLU A 176 8.98 -13.81 -11.12
CA GLU A 176 9.12 -14.53 -9.84
C GLU A 176 7.78 -15.15 -9.44
N VAL A 177 6.71 -14.35 -9.39
CA VAL A 177 5.36 -14.80 -9.06
C VAL A 177 4.86 -15.87 -10.04
N LYS A 178 5.11 -15.69 -11.34
CA LYS A 178 4.69 -16.65 -12.38
C LYS A 178 5.41 -17.99 -12.27
N GLN A 179 6.68 -17.99 -11.87
CA GLN A 179 7.52 -19.18 -11.77
C GLN A 179 7.37 -19.92 -10.44
N LYS A 180 6.77 -19.27 -9.43
CA LYS A 180 6.56 -19.87 -8.11
C LYS A 180 5.59 -21.06 -8.18
N THR A 181 6.03 -22.19 -7.63
CA THR A 181 5.26 -23.46 -7.59
C THR A 181 4.88 -23.88 -6.17
N ASP A 182 5.60 -23.38 -5.16
CA ASP A 182 5.51 -23.72 -3.74
C ASP A 182 4.75 -22.65 -2.95
N TRP A 183 3.49 -22.43 -3.32
CA TRP A 183 2.64 -21.40 -2.72
C TRP A 183 2.30 -21.67 -1.25
N GLN A 184 2.61 -20.69 -0.39
CA GLN A 184 2.25 -20.67 1.02
C GLN A 184 1.07 -19.71 1.26
N PRO A 185 0.25 -19.91 2.31
CA PRO A 185 -0.86 -19.02 2.63
C PRO A 185 -0.46 -17.54 2.77
N ASP A 186 0.76 -17.28 3.23
CA ASP A 186 1.27 -15.93 3.45
C ASP A 186 1.69 -15.21 2.17
N ASP A 187 1.93 -15.95 1.09
CA ASP A 187 2.34 -15.38 -0.19
C ASP A 187 1.26 -14.51 -0.80
N PHE A 188 0.00 -14.93 -0.71
CA PHE A 188 -1.12 -14.19 -1.31
C PHE A 188 -1.25 -12.77 -0.75
N PRO A 189 -1.41 -12.56 0.58
CA PRO A 189 -1.47 -11.21 1.12
C PRO A 189 -0.14 -10.47 0.95
N ASN A 190 1.00 -11.16 0.94
CA ASN A 190 2.31 -10.54 0.80
C ASN A 190 2.58 -9.99 -0.60
N TYR A 191 2.36 -10.79 -1.65
CA TYR A 191 2.42 -10.32 -3.03
C TYR A 191 1.33 -9.29 -3.32
N GLY A 192 0.15 -9.40 -2.71
CA GLY A 192 -0.88 -8.36 -2.77
C GLY A 192 -0.38 -6.99 -2.29
N ARG A 193 0.38 -6.96 -1.17
CA ARG A 193 1.05 -5.73 -0.69
C ARG A 193 2.14 -5.27 -1.65
N LEU A 194 3.00 -6.17 -2.14
CA LEU A 194 4.05 -5.84 -3.12
C LEU A 194 3.47 -5.19 -4.39
N PHE A 195 2.43 -5.78 -4.99
CA PHE A 195 1.82 -5.22 -6.19
C PHE A 195 1.17 -3.86 -5.93
N ARG A 196 0.59 -3.63 -4.74
CA ARG A 196 0.08 -2.32 -4.36
C ARG A 196 1.19 -1.29 -4.14
N GLN A 197 2.35 -1.72 -3.62
CA GLN A 197 3.53 -0.86 -3.55
C GLN A 197 3.99 -0.47 -4.96
N LEU A 198 4.12 -1.43 -5.88
CA LEU A 198 4.45 -1.16 -7.28
C LEU A 198 3.45 -0.20 -7.92
N GLU A 199 2.14 -0.40 -7.70
CA GLU A 199 1.12 0.52 -8.19
C GLU A 199 1.33 1.96 -7.68
N ASN A 200 1.63 2.13 -6.39
CA ASN A 200 1.86 3.43 -5.78
C ASN A 200 3.16 4.09 -6.26
N GLU A 201 4.25 3.34 -6.39
CA GLU A 201 5.49 3.80 -7.04
C GLU A 201 5.22 4.23 -8.48
N GLY A 202 4.44 3.43 -9.21
CA GLY A 202 4.00 3.69 -10.58
C GLY A 202 3.26 5.02 -10.75
N LYS A 203 2.48 5.45 -9.75
CA LYS A 203 1.75 6.73 -9.78
C LYS A 203 2.69 7.93 -9.89
N GLN A 204 3.93 7.83 -9.41
CA GLN A 204 4.91 8.92 -9.50
C GLN A 204 5.24 9.27 -10.96
N PHE A 205 5.24 8.28 -11.85
CA PHE A 205 5.46 8.50 -13.29
C PHE A 205 4.24 9.08 -14.02
N VAL A 206 3.09 9.15 -13.35
CA VAL A 206 1.80 9.58 -13.91
C VAL A 206 1.34 10.92 -13.32
N MET A 207 1.67 11.21 -12.05
CA MET A 207 1.07 12.32 -11.30
C MET A 207 1.96 13.56 -11.15
N GLU A 208 3.28 13.43 -11.17
CA GLU A 208 4.19 14.58 -11.02
C GLU A 208 4.88 14.91 -12.35
N GLY A 209 4.13 15.60 -13.23
CA GLY A 209 4.68 16.24 -14.42
C GLY A 209 4.98 15.30 -15.58
N ASP A 210 3.93 14.68 -16.12
CA ASP A 210 3.81 14.25 -17.53
C ASP A 210 5.11 13.79 -18.20
N MET A 211 5.66 12.64 -17.77
CA MET A 211 6.67 11.96 -18.59
C MET A 211 6.04 11.54 -19.93
N PHE A 212 4.73 11.21 -19.92
CA PHE A 212 3.91 10.90 -21.10
C PHE A 212 2.43 11.25 -20.81
N PRO A 213 1.92 12.46 -21.14
CA PRO A 213 0.52 12.83 -20.92
C PRO A 213 -0.45 11.77 -21.46
N ALA A 214 -0.17 11.30 -22.69
CA ALA A 214 -0.91 10.23 -23.35
C ALA A 214 -1.02 8.95 -22.52
N TYR A 215 0.02 8.58 -21.76
CA TYR A 215 -0.05 7.38 -20.92
C TYR A 215 -1.07 7.53 -19.77
N GLY A 216 -1.10 8.69 -19.11
CA GLY A 216 -2.01 8.96 -17.99
C GLY A 216 -3.48 8.94 -18.42
N SER A 217 -3.80 9.61 -19.52
CA SER A 217 -5.16 9.62 -20.07
C SER A 217 -5.57 8.24 -20.60
N CYS A 218 -4.67 7.51 -21.27
CA CYS A 218 -4.96 6.17 -21.76
C CYS A 218 -5.13 5.13 -20.64
N ARG A 219 -4.33 5.19 -19.58
CA ARG A 219 -4.50 4.33 -18.39
C ARG A 219 -5.86 4.57 -17.73
N THR A 220 -6.25 5.83 -17.59
CA THR A 220 -7.55 6.20 -17.02
C THR A 220 -8.71 5.72 -17.90
N ALA A 221 -8.56 5.82 -19.23
CA ALA A 221 -9.53 5.26 -20.17
C ALA A 221 -9.67 3.74 -20.00
N GLY A 222 -8.56 3.00 -19.88
CA GLY A 222 -8.57 1.55 -19.65
C GLY A 222 -9.25 1.16 -18.33
N ALA A 223 -8.94 1.86 -17.23
CA ALA A 223 -9.58 1.64 -15.93
C ALA A 223 -11.09 1.88 -15.99
N ASN A 224 -11.53 2.97 -16.61
CA ASN A 224 -12.95 3.29 -16.76
C ASN A 224 -13.67 2.28 -17.68
N ALA A 225 -13.00 1.76 -18.71
CA ALA A 225 -13.54 0.70 -19.56
C ALA A 225 -13.80 -0.58 -18.76
N GLN A 226 -12.85 -0.97 -17.90
CA GLN A 226 -13.02 -2.12 -17.00
C GLN A 226 -14.16 -1.87 -16.00
N SER A 227 -14.21 -0.69 -15.38
CA SER A 227 -15.32 -0.33 -14.48
C SER A 227 -16.67 -0.35 -15.18
N TRP A 228 -16.76 0.15 -16.41
CA TRP A 228 -17.98 0.09 -17.22
C TRP A 228 -18.41 -1.35 -17.54
N TRP A 229 -17.46 -2.23 -17.86
CA TRP A 229 -17.76 -3.65 -18.06
C TRP A 229 -18.23 -4.33 -16.77
N SER A 230 -17.51 -4.12 -15.66
CA SER A 230 -17.89 -4.65 -14.36
C SER A 230 -19.27 -4.19 -13.91
N GLU A 231 -19.61 -2.92 -14.14
CA GLU A 231 -20.93 -2.36 -13.80
C GLU A 231 -22.06 -3.00 -14.59
N GLN A 232 -21.84 -3.33 -15.87
CA GLN A 232 -22.83 -4.06 -16.68
C GLN A 232 -23.09 -5.46 -16.10
N ILE A 233 -22.04 -6.17 -15.73
CA ILE A 233 -22.14 -7.53 -15.17
C ILE A 233 -22.81 -7.49 -13.78
N SER A 234 -22.41 -6.57 -12.91
CA SER A 234 -23.00 -6.44 -11.56
C SER A 234 -24.47 -6.03 -11.63
N SER A 235 -24.85 -5.24 -12.64
CA SER A 235 -26.21 -4.75 -12.84
C SER A 235 -27.16 -5.75 -13.51
N LEU A 236 -26.70 -6.93 -13.96
CA LEU A 236 -27.55 -7.88 -14.71
C LEU A 236 -28.84 -8.27 -13.96
N LYS A 237 -28.77 -8.41 -12.63
CA LYS A 237 -29.93 -8.73 -11.80
C LYS A 237 -30.94 -7.58 -11.74
N ASP A 238 -30.46 -6.35 -11.69
CA ASP A 238 -31.32 -5.16 -11.63
C ASP A 238 -31.89 -4.82 -13.01
N LEU A 239 -31.13 -5.04 -14.08
CA LEU A 239 -31.58 -4.89 -15.47
C LEU A 239 -32.63 -5.92 -15.89
N SER A 240 -32.61 -7.11 -15.28
CA SER A 240 -33.62 -8.16 -15.50
C SER A 240 -34.81 -8.07 -14.53
N SER A 241 -34.86 -7.02 -13.70
CA SER A 241 -35.94 -6.80 -12.75
C SER A 241 -37.19 -6.21 -13.42
N ASN A 242 -38.37 -6.55 -12.90
CA ASN A 242 -39.62 -5.88 -13.27
C ASN A 242 -39.82 -4.53 -12.55
N ASP A 243 -38.87 -4.13 -11.69
CA ASP A 243 -38.89 -2.87 -10.95
C ASP A 243 -38.26 -1.73 -11.79
N PRO A 244 -39.05 -0.75 -12.26
CA PRO A 244 -38.55 0.33 -13.11
C PRO A 244 -37.50 1.21 -12.42
N GLN A 245 -37.52 1.32 -11.09
CA GLN A 245 -36.53 2.11 -10.36
C GLN A 245 -35.17 1.43 -10.34
N LYS A 246 -35.13 0.09 -10.18
CA LYS A 246 -33.90 -0.70 -10.24
C LYS A 246 -33.27 -0.65 -11.63
N VAL A 247 -34.09 -0.87 -12.66
CA VAL A 247 -33.66 -0.73 -14.06
C VAL A 247 -33.13 0.68 -14.32
N GLY A 248 -33.85 1.72 -13.90
CA GLY A 248 -33.46 3.11 -14.09
C GLY A 248 -32.14 3.48 -13.39
N SER A 249 -31.94 3.01 -12.16
CA SER A 249 -30.70 3.22 -11.40
C SER A 249 -29.51 2.53 -12.06
N ALA A 250 -29.67 1.25 -12.43
CA ALA A 250 -28.63 0.47 -13.11
C ALA A 250 -28.21 1.11 -14.44
N VAL A 251 -29.18 1.51 -15.27
CA VAL A 251 -28.89 2.20 -16.54
C VAL A 251 -28.13 3.51 -16.31
N LYS A 252 -28.50 4.28 -15.28
CA LYS A 252 -27.81 5.54 -14.94
C LYS A 252 -26.37 5.30 -14.49
N GLN A 253 -26.11 4.26 -13.71
CA GLN A 253 -24.77 3.89 -13.26
C GLN A 253 -23.89 3.42 -14.43
N ILE A 254 -24.42 2.53 -15.28
CA ILE A 254 -23.73 2.07 -16.50
C ILE A 254 -23.40 3.25 -17.41
N LYS A 255 -24.36 4.17 -17.63
CA LYS A 255 -24.14 5.37 -18.46
C LYS A 255 -23.05 6.27 -17.87
N ARG A 256 -23.05 6.48 -16.56
CA ARG A 256 -22.01 7.30 -15.90
C ARG A 256 -20.60 6.73 -16.15
N GLN A 257 -20.43 5.41 -16.02
CA GLN A 257 -19.13 4.77 -16.27
C GLN A 257 -18.74 4.84 -17.75
N TYR A 258 -19.71 4.68 -18.65
CA TYR A 258 -19.49 4.83 -20.09
C TYR A 258 -19.06 6.26 -20.47
N ASP A 259 -19.72 7.29 -19.93
CA ASP A 259 -19.38 8.69 -20.18
C ASP A 259 -17.94 8.99 -19.72
N LEU A 260 -17.55 8.50 -18.54
CA LEU A 260 -16.18 8.62 -18.01
C LEU A 260 -15.15 7.88 -18.89
N TYR A 261 -15.49 6.69 -19.38
CA TYR A 261 -14.65 5.96 -20.33
C TYR A 261 -14.45 6.77 -21.62
N ASN A 262 -15.54 7.22 -22.24
CA ASN A 262 -15.51 7.95 -23.51
C ASN A 262 -14.69 9.25 -23.44
N GLU A 263 -14.88 10.03 -22.38
CA GLU A 263 -14.13 11.27 -22.19
C GLU A 263 -12.62 11.00 -22.12
N ASN A 264 -12.23 10.00 -21.32
CA ASN A 264 -10.84 9.64 -21.14
C ASN A 264 -10.24 8.99 -22.39
N ALA A 265 -11.01 8.19 -23.13
CA ALA A 265 -10.60 7.60 -24.40
C ALA A 265 -10.35 8.68 -25.47
N ALA A 266 -11.22 9.71 -25.53
CA ALA A 266 -11.03 10.84 -26.43
C ALA A 266 -9.76 11.64 -26.06
N ARG A 267 -9.52 11.89 -24.77
CA ARG A 267 -8.31 12.56 -24.28
C ARG A 267 -7.05 11.76 -24.60
N CYS A 268 -7.06 10.46 -24.33
CA CYS A 268 -6.02 9.51 -24.73
C CYS A 268 -5.70 9.59 -26.23
N SER A 269 -6.72 9.48 -27.08
CA SER A 269 -6.54 9.55 -28.53
C SER A 269 -5.92 10.88 -28.98
N LYS A 270 -6.36 12.00 -28.40
CA LYS A 270 -5.82 13.33 -28.68
C LYS A 270 -4.34 13.44 -28.30
N GLU A 271 -4.00 12.99 -27.09
CA GLU A 271 -2.64 13.10 -26.57
C GLU A 271 -1.66 12.15 -27.28
N ILE A 272 -2.09 10.95 -27.69
CA ILE A 272 -1.29 10.06 -28.56
C ILE A 272 -0.93 10.75 -29.87
N ARG A 273 -1.89 11.43 -30.52
CA ARG A 273 -1.63 12.16 -31.78
C ARG A 273 -0.67 13.33 -31.59
N GLN A 274 -0.52 13.82 -30.37
CA GLN A 274 0.36 14.93 -30.01
C GLN A 274 1.73 14.45 -29.49
N ALA A 275 1.98 13.13 -29.46
CA ALA A 275 3.22 12.52 -29.02
C ALA A 275 4.11 12.08 -30.20
N PRO A 276 5.44 12.34 -30.17
CA PRO A 276 6.16 13.10 -29.15
C PRO A 276 5.75 14.58 -29.19
N PRO A 277 5.83 15.33 -28.05
CA PRO A 277 5.56 16.76 -28.07
C PRO A 277 6.37 17.38 -29.20
N VAL A 278 5.67 18.06 -30.12
CA VAL A 278 6.33 18.79 -31.20
C VAL A 278 7.32 19.72 -30.52
N LYS A 279 8.61 19.42 -30.61
CA LYS A 279 9.65 20.35 -30.13
C LYS A 279 9.38 21.64 -30.88
N GLN A 280 8.84 22.64 -30.20
CA GLN A 280 8.84 23.99 -30.75
C GLN A 280 10.30 24.27 -31.05
N LYS A 281 10.61 24.44 -32.33
CA LYS A 281 11.95 24.88 -32.74
C LYS A 281 12.14 26.21 -32.03
N THR A 282 13.12 26.30 -31.14
CA THR A 282 13.46 27.54 -30.45
C THR A 282 14.86 27.95 -30.83
N GLU A 283 15.08 29.25 -30.99
CA GLU A 283 16.41 29.83 -31.12
C GLU A 283 16.77 30.57 -29.83
N MET A 284 18.05 30.56 -29.49
CA MET A 284 18.60 31.35 -28.40
C MET A 284 18.98 32.72 -28.95
N LEU A 285 18.42 33.77 -28.36
CA LEU A 285 18.74 35.15 -28.70
C LEU A 285 19.47 35.84 -27.54
N PRO A 286 20.38 36.77 -27.84
CA PRO A 286 21.08 37.54 -26.82
C PRO A 286 20.11 38.43 -26.02
N PRO A 287 20.51 38.87 -24.82
CA PRO A 287 19.70 39.79 -24.03
C PRO A 287 19.49 41.12 -24.76
N THR A 288 18.30 41.68 -24.58
CA THR A 288 17.89 42.98 -25.11
C THR A 288 18.36 44.10 -24.16
N SER A 289 18.66 45.28 -24.70
CA SER A 289 19.13 46.42 -23.92
C SER A 289 18.13 46.93 -22.88
N ASP A 290 16.83 46.68 -23.10
CA ASP A 290 15.74 47.02 -22.20
C ASP A 290 15.27 45.83 -21.34
N ASN A 291 15.95 44.69 -21.44
CA ASN A 291 15.65 43.45 -20.71
C ASN A 291 14.23 42.91 -20.95
N LYS A 292 13.59 43.30 -22.06
CA LYS A 292 12.27 42.80 -22.48
C LYS A 292 12.40 41.64 -23.47
N PRO A 293 11.41 40.74 -23.55
CA PRO A 293 11.43 39.64 -24.51
C PRO A 293 11.55 40.16 -25.95
N PRO A 294 12.47 39.63 -26.79
CA PRO A 294 12.66 40.06 -28.18
C PRO A 294 11.41 39.96 -29.05
N ARG A 295 10.53 38.99 -28.74
CA ARG A 295 9.24 38.79 -29.40
C ARG A 295 8.27 38.00 -28.50
N PRO A 296 6.96 38.01 -28.81
CA PRO A 296 5.97 37.24 -28.06
C PRO A 296 6.32 35.75 -27.98
N GLY A 297 6.20 35.18 -26.78
CA GLY A 297 6.51 33.78 -26.52
C GLY A 297 7.97 33.47 -26.18
N CYS A 298 8.87 34.47 -26.17
CA CYS A 298 10.23 34.28 -25.66
C CYS A 298 10.27 34.13 -24.14
N LEU A 299 10.99 33.13 -23.65
CA LEU A 299 11.23 32.89 -22.23
C LEU A 299 12.64 33.28 -21.84
N LYS A 300 12.78 33.94 -20.70
CA LYS A 300 14.09 34.35 -20.16
C LYS A 300 14.80 33.14 -19.56
N VAL A 301 16.04 32.92 -19.97
CA VAL A 301 16.90 31.83 -19.52
C VAL A 301 18.05 32.42 -18.72
N PHE A 302 18.22 31.94 -17.48
CA PHE A 302 19.35 32.32 -16.63
C PHE A 302 20.45 31.26 -16.77
N LYS A 303 21.67 31.72 -17.05
CA LYS A 303 22.86 30.87 -17.07
C LYS A 303 23.55 30.88 -15.71
N ALA A 304 24.37 29.86 -15.47
CA ALA A 304 25.13 29.69 -14.22
C ALA A 304 26.14 30.82 -13.96
N ASP A 305 26.54 31.55 -15.00
CA ASP A 305 27.40 32.74 -14.92
C ASP A 305 26.62 34.04 -14.67
N ASN A 306 25.35 33.94 -14.24
CA ASN A 306 24.41 35.05 -14.06
C ASN A 306 24.12 35.89 -15.32
N THR A 307 24.51 35.40 -16.51
CA THR A 307 24.08 36.02 -17.77
C THR A 307 22.67 35.56 -18.15
N THR A 308 22.00 36.35 -18.99
CA THR A 308 20.62 36.08 -19.39
C THR A 308 20.51 35.97 -20.90
N GLU A 309 19.79 34.98 -21.38
CA GLU A 309 19.42 34.82 -22.79
C GLU A 309 17.91 34.67 -22.95
N TRP A 310 17.44 34.73 -24.18
CA TRP A 310 16.04 34.49 -24.51
C TRP A 310 15.90 33.22 -25.35
N SER A 311 15.13 32.25 -24.86
CA SER A 311 14.67 31.12 -25.67
C SER A 311 13.39 31.53 -26.39
N CYS A 312 13.44 31.64 -27.70
CA CYS A 312 12.36 32.18 -28.52
C CYS A 312 11.84 31.15 -29.52
N PRO A 313 10.52 30.98 -29.69
CA PRO A 313 9.97 30.11 -30.72
C PRO A 313 10.38 30.61 -32.13
N ILE A 314 10.88 29.70 -32.96
CA ILE A 314 11.13 29.86 -34.39
C ILE A 314 9.79 29.65 -35.09
N LYS A 315 9.37 30.62 -35.89
CA LYS A 315 8.18 30.51 -36.73
C LYS A 315 8.42 29.57 -37.91
#